data_AF-A0A2A5WRH2-F1
#
_entry.id   AF-A0A2A5WRH2-F1
#
_cell.length_a   1.000
_cell.length_b   1.000
_cell.length_c   1.000
_cell.angle_alpha   90.00
_cell.angle_beta   90.00
_cell.angle_gamma   90.00
#
_symmetry.space_group_name_H-M   'P 1'
#
loop_
_entity.id
_entity.type
_entity.pdbx_description
1 polymer ?
#
loop_
_entity_poly.entity_id
_entity_poly.type
_entity_poly.pdbx_seq_one_letter_code
_entity_poly.pdbx_strand_id
1 'polypeptide(L)'
;MSEQKLHDELRPSDEEINALLAEPYTFSFQSVRASLNKRSTLFKYTWITLMAITTLYLMGWFTGLIRPFMAAGASGLEADYQLHQIRFLLAFIMLALGTVALNYDYWMRETLIVSAWVQFYFLVTGIARYARTMPDDSYQLLAAYAGNLVFILFLLLILIVEEHRLKQ
;
A
#
# COMPACT_ATOMS: atom_id res chain seq x y z
N MET A 1 -36.51 34.58 -34.37
CA MET A 1 -35.14 34.10 -34.17
C MET A 1 -34.86 33.12 -35.28
N SER A 2 -33.89 33.35 -36.17
CA SER A 2 -33.69 32.49 -37.35
C SER A 2 -33.13 31.12 -36.93
N GLU A 3 -33.61 30.04 -37.55
CA GLU A 3 -33.15 28.65 -37.29
C GLU A 3 -31.63 28.50 -37.41
N GLN A 4 -31.02 29.32 -38.27
CA GLN A 4 -29.58 29.37 -38.47
C GLN A 4 -28.80 29.83 -37.23
N LYS A 5 -29.40 30.70 -36.40
CA LYS A 5 -28.79 31.18 -35.14
C LYS A 5 -28.85 30.13 -34.03
N LEU A 6 -29.91 29.31 -34.02
CA LEU A 6 -30.07 28.19 -33.09
C LEU A 6 -29.08 27.07 -33.42
N HIS A 7 -28.83 26.82 -34.71
CA HIS A 7 -27.88 25.81 -35.19
C HIS A 7 -26.41 26.12 -34.85
N ASP A 8 -26.01 27.40 -34.86
CA ASP A 8 -24.67 27.80 -34.44
C ASP A 8 -24.50 27.77 -32.91
N GLU A 9 -25.59 27.96 -32.15
CA GLU A 9 -25.58 27.84 -30.67
C GLU A 9 -25.55 26.39 -30.18
N LEU A 10 -25.98 25.44 -31.02
CA LEU A 10 -26.03 23.99 -30.75
C LEU A 10 -24.83 23.22 -31.31
N ARG A 11 -23.88 23.89 -31.98
CA ARG A 11 -22.66 23.24 -32.45
C ARG A 11 -21.75 22.99 -31.25
N PRO A 12 -21.37 21.73 -30.98
CA PRO A 12 -20.42 21.42 -29.91
C PRO A 12 -19.14 22.22 -30.12
N SER A 13 -18.61 22.80 -29.05
CA SER A 13 -17.38 23.58 -29.15
C SER A 13 -16.21 22.66 -29.53
N ASP A 14 -15.16 23.22 -30.15
CA ASP A 14 -13.96 22.45 -30.47
C ASP A 14 -13.35 21.80 -29.22
N GLU A 15 -13.52 22.41 -28.04
CA GLU A 15 -13.12 21.83 -26.74
C GLU A 15 -13.97 20.63 -26.34
N GLU A 16 -15.29 20.66 -26.57
CA GLU A 16 -16.18 19.52 -26.32
C GLU A 16 -15.91 18.38 -27.29
N ILE A 17 -15.66 18.69 -28.56
CA ILE A 17 -15.26 17.71 -29.57
C ILE A 17 -13.89 17.11 -29.18
N ASN A 18 -12.94 17.92 -28.75
CA ASN A 18 -11.65 17.42 -28.27
C ASN A 18 -11.78 16.60 -26.98
N ALA A 19 -12.72 16.93 -26.08
CA ALA A 19 -12.98 16.15 -24.88
C ALA A 19 -13.67 14.80 -25.20
N LEU A 20 -14.48 14.75 -26.26
CA LEU A 20 -15.12 13.51 -26.75
C LEU A 20 -14.15 12.66 -27.58
N LEU A 21 -13.21 13.28 -28.30
CA LEU A 21 -12.19 12.62 -29.12
C LEU A 21 -10.91 12.31 -28.35
N ALA A 22 -10.67 12.97 -27.21
CA ALA A 22 -9.61 12.60 -26.30
C ALA A 22 -9.85 11.14 -25.92
N GLU A 23 -8.89 10.28 -26.30
CA GLU A 23 -8.96 8.86 -26.01
C GLU A 23 -9.33 8.68 -24.52
N PRO A 24 -10.36 7.89 -24.20
CA PRO A 24 -10.72 7.63 -22.81
C PRO A 24 -9.46 7.06 -22.16
N TYR A 25 -8.92 7.81 -21.18
CA TYR A 25 -7.66 7.52 -20.46
C TYR A 25 -7.39 6.02 -20.46
N THR A 26 -6.59 5.56 -21.43
CA THR A 26 -6.61 4.14 -21.77
C THR A 26 -5.95 3.40 -20.62
N PHE A 27 -6.77 2.69 -19.85
CA PHE A 27 -6.37 1.77 -18.79
C PHE A 27 -5.56 0.62 -19.41
N SER A 28 -4.33 0.91 -19.84
CA SER A 28 -3.43 -0.10 -20.38
C SER A 28 -2.87 -0.91 -19.21
N PHE A 29 -3.28 -2.16 -19.12
CA PHE A 29 -2.71 -3.09 -18.15
C PHE A 29 -1.25 -3.33 -18.52
N GLN A 30 -0.32 -2.68 -17.81
CA GLN A 30 1.09 -2.99 -17.94
C GLN A 30 1.40 -4.14 -16.99
N SER A 31 2.04 -5.19 -17.50
CA SER A 31 2.57 -6.24 -16.64
C SER A 31 3.45 -5.61 -15.55
N VAL A 32 3.36 -6.09 -14.30
CA VAL A 32 4.24 -5.69 -13.17
C VAL A 32 5.70 -5.53 -13.60
N ARG A 33 6.21 -6.44 -14.45
CA ARG A 33 7.59 -6.40 -14.95
C ARG A 33 7.86 -5.16 -15.81
N ALA A 34 6.92 -4.80 -16.68
CA ALA A 34 7.04 -3.63 -17.54
C ALA A 34 7.03 -2.34 -16.71
N SER A 35 6.10 -2.22 -15.76
CA SER A 35 6.02 -1.07 -14.84
C SER A 35 7.28 -0.94 -13.97
N LEU A 36 7.81 -2.05 -13.45
CA LEU A 36 9.05 -2.04 -12.68
C LEU A 36 10.29 -1.67 -13.50
N ASN A 37 10.34 -2.04 -14.79
CA ASN A 37 11.47 -1.72 -15.65
C ASN A 37 11.52 -0.23 -16.05
N LYS A 38 10.43 0.51 -15.88
CA LYS A 38 10.40 1.98 -16.04
C LYS A 38 10.91 2.72 -14.81
N ARG A 39 10.98 2.06 -13.65
CA ARG A 39 11.39 2.65 -12.37
C ARG A 39 12.90 2.52 -12.16
N SER A 40 13.42 3.26 -11.17
CA SER A 40 14.81 3.14 -10.75
C SER A 40 15.13 1.74 -10.21
N THR A 41 16.41 1.36 -10.29
CA THR A 41 16.92 0.10 -9.71
C THR A 41 16.61 0.01 -8.21
N LEU A 42 16.73 1.14 -7.49
CA LEU A 42 16.42 1.20 -6.06
C LEU A 42 14.94 0.93 -5.80
N PHE A 43 14.03 1.61 -6.52
CA PHE A 43 12.60 1.36 -6.41
C PHE A 43 12.27 -0.11 -6.63
N LYS A 44 12.84 -0.72 -7.68
CA LYS A 44 12.58 -2.11 -8.05
C LYS A 44 12.96 -3.09 -6.95
N TYR A 45 14.18 -2.97 -6.39
CA TYR A 45 14.61 -3.87 -5.32
C TYR A 45 13.88 -3.61 -4.02
N THR A 46 13.59 -2.35 -3.67
CA THR A 46 12.78 -2.00 -2.50
C THR A 46 11.37 -2.57 -2.62
N TRP A 47 10.74 -2.48 -3.78
CA TRP A 47 9.43 -3.04 -4.04
C TRP A 47 9.42 -4.56 -3.86
N ILE A 48 10.36 -5.27 -4.48
CA ILE A 48 10.49 -6.73 -4.35
C ILE A 48 10.71 -7.13 -2.89
N THR A 49 11.56 -6.40 -2.18
CA THR A 49 11.86 -6.65 -0.76
C THR A 49 10.63 -6.45 0.11
N LEU A 50 9.89 -5.35 -0.12
CA LEU A 50 8.63 -5.06 0.57
C LEU A 50 7.61 -6.20 0.34
N MET A 51 7.41 -6.61 -0.91
CA MET A 51 6.49 -7.68 -1.28
C MET A 51 6.88 -9.02 -0.64
N ALA A 52 8.17 -9.37 -0.65
CA ALA A 52 8.66 -10.60 -0.06
C ALA A 52 8.42 -10.63 1.45
N ILE A 53 8.80 -9.57 2.17
CA ILE A 53 8.68 -9.51 3.63
C ILE A 53 7.22 -9.49 4.07
N THR A 54 6.39 -8.68 3.42
CA THR A 54 4.96 -8.61 3.74
C THR A 54 4.27 -9.94 3.45
N THR A 55 4.59 -10.61 2.35
CA THR A 55 4.06 -11.94 2.03
C THR A 55 4.50 -12.98 3.05
N LEU A 56 5.81 -13.03 3.38
CA LEU A 56 6.33 -13.96 4.39
C LEU A 56 5.67 -13.73 5.76
N TYR A 57 5.45 -12.47 6.12
CA TYR A 57 4.76 -12.10 7.35
C TYR A 57 3.30 -12.62 7.35
N LEU A 58 2.55 -12.38 6.26
CA LEU A 58 1.20 -12.94 6.05
C LEU A 58 1.19 -14.47 6.14
N MET A 59 2.11 -15.15 5.46
CA MET A 59 2.24 -16.61 5.49
C MET A 59 2.54 -17.13 6.91
N GLY A 60 3.43 -16.46 7.64
CA GLY A 60 3.77 -16.80 9.02
C GLY A 60 2.56 -16.74 9.96
N TRP A 61 1.62 -15.84 9.69
CA TRP A 61 0.36 -15.78 10.44
C TRP A 61 -0.64 -16.86 10.06
N PHE A 62 -0.87 -17.07 8.76
CA PHE A 62 -1.82 -18.08 8.28
C PHE A 62 -1.39 -19.50 8.68
N THR A 63 -0.09 -19.78 8.68
CA THR A 63 0.48 -21.04 9.17
C THR A 63 0.48 -21.16 10.70
N GLY A 64 0.21 -20.06 11.42
CA GLY A 64 0.26 -20.00 12.87
C GLY A 64 1.68 -19.89 13.45
N LEU A 65 2.71 -19.94 12.61
CA LEU A 65 4.12 -19.96 13.01
C LEU A 65 4.52 -18.75 13.86
N ILE A 66 3.96 -17.58 13.57
CA ILE A 66 4.30 -16.35 14.30
C ILE A 66 3.34 -16.04 15.46
N ARG A 67 2.25 -16.81 15.65
CA ARG A 67 1.25 -16.55 16.70
C ARG A 67 1.85 -16.44 18.11
N PRO A 68 2.78 -17.32 18.54
CA PRO A 68 3.38 -17.24 19.88
C PRO A 68 4.18 -15.96 20.13
N PHE A 69 4.64 -15.29 19.07
CA PHE A 69 5.48 -14.10 19.16
C PHE A 69 4.65 -12.80 19.13
N MET A 70 3.33 -12.89 19.00
CA MET A 70 2.41 -11.75 18.94
C MET A 70 1.76 -11.48 20.28
N ALA A 71 1.35 -10.22 20.50
CA ALA A 71 0.55 -9.83 21.66
C ALA A 71 -0.70 -10.71 21.85
N ALA A 72 -1.34 -11.13 20.76
CA ALA A 72 -2.47 -12.06 20.79
C ALA A 72 -2.12 -13.45 21.34
N GLY A 73 -0.92 -13.96 21.04
CA GLY A 73 -0.43 -15.23 21.58
C GLY A 73 -0.03 -15.12 23.05
N ALA A 74 0.45 -13.95 23.48
CA ALA A 74 0.86 -13.69 24.87
C ALA A 74 -0.32 -13.38 25.80
N SER A 75 -1.30 -12.60 25.34
CA SER A 75 -2.43 -12.18 26.18
C SER A 75 -3.53 -13.24 26.29
N GLY A 76 -3.64 -14.13 25.30
CA GLY A 76 -4.73 -15.11 25.20
C GLY A 76 -6.11 -14.48 25.06
N LEU A 77 -6.20 -13.17 24.85
CA LEU A 77 -7.46 -12.43 24.72
C LEU A 77 -7.95 -12.46 23.27
N GLU A 78 -9.22 -12.87 23.10
CA GLU A 78 -9.91 -12.89 21.80
C GLU A 78 -9.84 -11.54 21.07
N ALA A 79 -9.95 -10.44 21.81
CA ALA A 79 -9.88 -9.08 21.26
C ALA A 79 -8.52 -8.75 20.61
N ASP A 80 -7.42 -9.23 21.19
CA ASP A 80 -6.08 -9.03 20.63
C ASP A 80 -5.87 -9.86 19.38
N TYR A 81 -6.45 -11.06 19.36
CA TYR A 81 -6.47 -11.93 18.19
C TYR A 81 -7.23 -11.28 17.01
N GLN A 82 -8.44 -10.78 17.24
CA GLN A 82 -9.25 -10.10 16.23
C GLN A 82 -8.57 -8.81 15.72
N LEU A 83 -8.01 -8.00 16.62
CA LEU A 83 -7.30 -6.78 16.23
C LEU A 83 -6.09 -7.11 15.35
N HIS A 84 -5.38 -8.19 15.66
CA HIS A 84 -4.27 -8.66 14.83
C HIS A 84 -4.75 -9.16 13.46
N GLN A 85 -5.85 -9.90 13.39
CA GLN A 85 -6.45 -10.32 12.12
C GLN A 85 -6.82 -9.13 11.22
N ILE A 86 -7.40 -8.06 11.79
CA ILE A 86 -7.74 -6.85 11.03
C ILE A 86 -6.49 -6.21 10.43
N ARG A 87 -5.39 -6.12 11.20
CA ARG A 87 -4.11 -5.60 10.70
C ARG A 87 -3.58 -6.42 9.53
N PHE A 88 -3.70 -7.74 9.60
CA PHE A 88 -3.29 -8.65 8.54
C PHE A 88 -4.14 -8.52 7.28
N LEU A 89 -5.47 -8.40 7.45
CA LEU A 89 -6.38 -8.16 6.33
C LEU A 89 -6.04 -6.83 5.63
N LEU A 90 -5.81 -5.78 6.39
CA LEU A 90 -5.40 -4.49 5.86
C LEU A 90 -4.04 -4.56 5.15
N ALA A 91 -3.06 -5.29 5.70
CA ALA A 91 -1.79 -5.53 5.02
C ALA A 91 -1.95 -6.26 3.68
N PHE A 92 -2.83 -7.26 3.62
CA PHE A 92 -3.17 -7.94 2.38
C PHE A 92 -3.83 -7.01 1.36
N ILE A 93 -4.80 -6.19 1.79
CA ILE A 93 -5.44 -5.19 0.93
C ILE A 93 -4.43 -4.19 0.39
N MET A 94 -3.51 -3.68 1.23
CA MET A 94 -2.46 -2.75 0.81
C MET A 94 -1.52 -3.39 -0.23
N LEU A 95 -1.17 -4.66 -0.05
CA LEU A 95 -0.35 -5.41 -1.01
C LEU A 95 -1.05 -5.56 -2.36
N ALA A 96 -2.35 -5.90 -2.34
CA ALA A 96 -3.16 -6.01 -3.54
C ALA A 96 -3.30 -4.65 -4.25
N LEU A 97 -3.68 -3.59 -3.52
CA LEU A 97 -3.82 -2.24 -4.08
C LEU A 97 -2.50 -1.68 -4.60
N GLY A 98 -1.39 -1.89 -3.89
CA GLY A 98 -0.07 -1.48 -4.36
C GLY A 98 0.33 -2.20 -5.66
N THR A 99 0.03 -3.49 -5.77
CA THR A 99 0.27 -4.26 -7.00
C THR A 99 -0.61 -3.78 -8.15
N VAL A 100 -1.88 -3.47 -7.88
CA VAL A 100 -2.81 -2.87 -8.85
C VAL A 100 -2.29 -1.50 -9.31
N ALA A 101 -1.96 -0.61 -8.37
CA ALA A 101 -1.42 0.72 -8.66
C ALA A 101 -0.14 0.65 -9.52
N LEU A 102 0.71 -0.35 -9.26
CA LEU A 102 1.91 -0.61 -10.05
C LEU A 102 1.59 -1.14 -11.46
N ASN A 103 0.64 -2.06 -11.60
CA ASN A 103 0.22 -2.59 -12.92
C ASN A 103 -0.36 -1.51 -13.83
N TYR A 104 -1.10 -0.55 -13.27
CA TYR A 104 -1.68 0.55 -14.03
C TYR A 104 -0.79 1.79 -14.11
N ASP A 105 0.35 1.79 -13.40
CA ASP A 105 1.23 2.96 -13.22
C ASP A 105 0.45 4.22 -12.78
N TYR A 106 -0.60 4.00 -11.98
CA TYR A 106 -1.62 5.00 -11.66
C TYR A 106 -1.80 5.08 -10.14
N TRP A 107 -1.80 6.30 -9.60
CA TRP A 107 -1.91 6.59 -8.14
C TRP A 107 -0.89 5.84 -7.27
N MET A 108 0.26 5.46 -7.84
CA MET A 108 1.27 4.70 -7.11
C MET A 108 1.75 5.45 -5.86
N ARG A 109 2.05 6.74 -6.01
CA ARG A 109 2.50 7.60 -4.91
C ARG A 109 1.46 7.70 -3.80
N GLU A 110 0.21 7.94 -4.17
CA GLU A 110 -0.90 8.11 -3.24
C GLU A 110 -1.17 6.80 -2.48
N THR A 111 -1.14 5.67 -3.20
CA THR A 111 -1.27 4.33 -2.61
C THR A 111 -0.15 4.04 -1.60
N LEU A 112 1.09 4.39 -1.93
CA LEU A 112 2.23 4.24 -1.02
C LEU A 112 2.10 5.15 0.22
N ILE A 113 1.67 6.40 0.06
CA ILE A 113 1.46 7.34 1.19
C ILE A 113 0.38 6.81 2.13
N VAL A 114 -0.77 6.38 1.61
CA VAL A 114 -1.84 5.79 2.42
C VAL A 114 -1.33 4.54 3.15
N SER A 115 -0.58 3.68 2.45
CA SER A 115 0.02 2.49 3.04
C SER A 115 1.00 2.81 4.16
N ALA A 116 1.81 3.87 4.00
CA ALA A 116 2.73 4.34 5.03
C ALA A 116 2.00 4.85 6.28
N TRP A 117 0.88 5.57 6.12
CA TRP A 117 0.07 6.02 7.25
C TRP A 117 -0.57 4.88 8.01
N VAL A 118 -1.14 3.89 7.30
CA VAL A 118 -1.69 2.68 7.93
C VAL A 118 -0.60 1.91 8.66
N GLN A 119 0.58 1.77 8.04
CA GLN A 119 1.73 1.11 8.65
C GLN A 119 2.22 1.85 9.90
N PHE A 120 2.27 3.18 9.87
CA PHE A 120 2.62 3.99 11.04
C PHE A 120 1.59 3.82 12.17
N TYR A 121 0.30 3.79 11.84
CA TYR A 121 -0.75 3.49 12.82
C TYR A 121 -0.56 2.10 13.45
N PHE A 122 -0.20 1.08 12.67
CA PHE A 122 0.09 -0.27 13.19
C PHE A 122 1.35 -0.31 14.05
N LEU A 123 2.38 0.46 13.70
CA LEU A 123 3.59 0.60 14.50
C LEU A 123 3.25 1.14 15.90
N VAL A 124 2.59 2.30 15.96
CA VAL A 124 2.27 2.97 17.23
C VAL A 124 1.30 2.13 18.08
N THR A 125 0.18 1.71 17.51
CA THR A 125 -0.83 0.93 18.25
C THR A 125 -0.37 -0.49 18.55
N GLY A 126 0.50 -1.05 17.72
CA GLY A 126 1.09 -2.37 17.92
C GLY A 126 2.05 -2.37 19.08
N ILE A 127 3.02 -1.47 19.09
CA ILE A 127 3.99 -1.33 20.18
C ILE A 127 3.27 -0.99 21.49
N ALA A 128 2.35 -0.03 21.49
CA ALA A 128 1.62 0.37 22.70
C ALA A 128 0.82 -0.77 23.32
N ARG A 129 0.19 -1.62 22.49
CA ARG A 129 -0.52 -2.81 22.98
C ARG A 129 0.44 -3.87 23.49
N TYR A 130 1.49 -4.17 22.72
CA TYR A 130 2.49 -5.19 23.04
C TYR A 130 3.21 -4.88 24.36
N ALA A 131 3.57 -3.62 24.58
CA ALA A 131 4.23 -3.15 25.81
C ALA A 131 3.34 -3.29 27.06
N ARG A 132 2.01 -3.35 26.92
CA ARG A 132 1.08 -3.53 28.05
C ARG A 132 0.75 -4.98 28.36
N THR A 133 0.92 -5.88 27.39
CA THR A 133 0.40 -7.24 27.47
C THR A 133 1.45 -8.30 27.71
N MET A 134 2.74 -8.01 27.51
CA MET A 134 3.80 -9.02 27.62
C MET A 134 4.51 -9.02 28.99
N PRO A 135 5.02 -10.19 29.43
CA PRO A 135 5.88 -10.31 30.60
C PRO A 135 7.18 -9.52 30.44
N ASP A 136 7.72 -9.02 31.56
CA ASP A 136 8.89 -8.13 31.60
C ASP A 136 10.14 -8.69 30.89
N ASP A 137 10.28 -10.00 30.68
CA ASP A 137 11.47 -10.60 30.04
C ASP A 137 11.39 -10.75 28.50
N SER A 138 10.36 -10.21 27.84
CA SER A 138 10.10 -10.46 26.41
C SER A 138 10.63 -9.39 25.44
N TYR A 139 11.61 -8.57 25.86
CA TYR A 139 12.10 -7.43 25.07
C TYR A 139 12.63 -7.79 23.68
N GLN A 140 13.21 -8.98 23.52
CA GLN A 140 13.70 -9.44 22.21
C GLN A 140 12.57 -9.63 21.19
N LEU A 141 11.41 -10.12 21.65
CA LEU A 141 10.24 -10.33 20.80
C LEU A 141 9.58 -9.00 20.44
N LEU A 142 9.51 -8.07 21.39
CA LEU A 142 9.07 -6.69 21.13
C LEU A 142 9.98 -6.01 20.09
N ALA A 143 11.29 -6.14 20.25
CA ALA A 143 12.27 -5.57 19.32
C ALA A 143 12.14 -6.18 17.92
N ALA A 144 11.94 -7.49 17.80
CA ALA A 144 11.72 -8.16 16.52
C ALA A 144 10.41 -7.70 15.84
N TYR A 145 9.30 -7.64 16.60
CA TYR A 145 8.01 -7.17 16.09
C TYR A 145 8.08 -5.70 15.65
N ALA A 146 8.59 -4.81 16.51
CA ALA A 146 8.76 -3.40 16.20
C ALA A 146 9.73 -3.19 15.03
N GLY A 147 10.84 -3.93 15.02
CA GLY A 147 11.84 -3.90 13.95
C GLY A 147 11.23 -4.24 12.59
N ASN A 148 10.40 -5.28 12.51
CA ASN A 148 9.70 -5.62 11.28
C ASN A 148 8.77 -4.48 10.81
N LEU A 149 7.99 -3.89 11.72
CA LEU A 149 7.08 -2.79 11.36
C LEU A 149 7.83 -1.52 10.92
N VAL A 150 8.92 -1.17 11.61
CA VAL A 150 9.80 -0.05 11.24
C VAL A 150 10.45 -0.30 9.89
N PHE A 151 10.92 -1.53 9.64
CA PHE A 151 11.57 -1.87 8.38
C PHE A 151 10.60 -1.77 7.20
N ILE A 152 9.36 -2.27 7.34
CA ILE A 152 8.31 -2.08 6.33
C ILE A 152 8.03 -0.60 6.08
N LEU A 153 7.91 0.21 7.14
CA LEU A 153 7.70 1.66 7.01
C LEU A 153 8.87 2.32 6.28
N PHE A 154 10.10 1.95 6.59
CA PHE A 154 11.29 2.47 5.92
C PHE A 154 11.31 2.15 4.43
N LEU A 155 10.96 0.91 4.04
CA LEU A 155 10.82 0.53 2.63
C LEU A 155 9.74 1.35 1.92
N LEU A 156 8.59 1.58 2.56
CA LEU A 156 7.54 2.44 2.01
C LEU A 156 8.03 3.89 1.79
N LEU A 157 8.78 4.45 2.75
CA LEU A 157 9.34 5.80 2.61
C LEU A 157 10.33 5.89 1.44
N ILE A 158 11.21 4.88 1.25
CA ILE A 158 12.09 4.83 0.08
C ILE A 158 11.28 4.83 -1.21
N LEU A 159 10.23 4.00 -1.29
CA LEU A 159 9.38 3.92 -2.48
C LEU A 159 8.69 5.26 -2.76
N ILE A 160 8.19 5.96 -1.73
CA ILE A 160 7.56 7.28 -1.89
C ILE A 160 8.56 8.31 -2.42
N VAL A 161 9.78 8.33 -1.88
CA VAL A 161 10.82 9.27 -2.31
C VAL A 161 11.24 8.99 -3.75
N GLU A 162 11.49 7.72 -4.10
CA GLU A 162 11.85 7.34 -5.46
C GLU A 162 10.71 7.61 -6.46
N GLU A 163 9.47 7.34 -6.07
CA GLU A 163 8.29 7.66 -6.87
C GLU A 163 8.18 9.16 -7.15
N HIS A 164 8.45 9.99 -6.14
CA HIS A 164 8.41 11.43 -6.28
C HIS A 164 9.51 11.95 -7.21
N ARG A 165 10.72 11.39 -7.13
CA ARG A 165 11.85 11.75 -8.00
C ARG A 165 11.61 11.42 -9.48
N LEU A 166 10.87 10.35 -9.76
CA LEU A 166 10.59 9.92 -11.15
C LEU A 166 9.49 10.74 -11.85
N LYS A 167 8.69 11.51 -11.10
CA LYS A 167 7.60 12.35 -11.62
C LYS A 167 7.96 13.84 -11.69
N GLN A 168 9.19 14.21 -11.34
CA GLN A 168 9.76 15.53 -11.57
C GLN A 168 10.52 15.54 -12.90
#